data_AF-A0A814BHH2-F1
#
_entry.id   AF-A0A814BHH2-F1
#
_cell.length_a   1.000
_cell.length_b   1.000
_cell.length_c   1.000
_cell.angle_alpha   90.00
_cell.angle_beta   90.00
_cell.angle_gamma   90.00
#
_symmetry.space_group_name_H-M   'P 1'
#
loop_
_entity.id
_entity.type
_entity.pdbx_description
1 polymer ?
#
loop_
_entity_poly.entity_id
_entity_poly.type
_entity_poly.pdbx_seq_one_letter_code
_entity_poly.pdbx_strand_id
1 'polypeptide(L)'
;MIPNLLSSPPQLNVTTRSMTKATASTYPTPPVAIPHPTSSLPPDFSIDRIKRTEHSNPTLYETIQQILADPSSHPTLIVKDKILYKILPTRRNTNHKLLYVPPVLVTEILEAYHDHPTAGHLGTKRTYQKLKTRYFWPKTKSSIDNHIASCTKCAKFNIRRTKTPGKLLLIEPPKALWRYAV
;
A
#
# COMPACT_ATOMS: atom_id res chain seq x y z
N MET A 1 43.41 63.28 -3.52
CA MET A 1 43.52 62.55 -2.23
C MET A 1 42.13 62.53 -1.60
N ILE A 2 41.44 61.39 -1.68
CA ILE A 2 40.11 61.15 -1.09
C ILE A 2 40.24 59.85 -0.29
N PRO A 3 39.96 59.82 1.02
CA PRO A 3 40.10 58.60 1.79
C PRO A 3 38.89 57.68 1.66
N ASN A 4 39.21 56.40 1.66
CA ASN A 4 38.38 55.23 1.50
C ASN A 4 37.61 54.95 2.81
N LEU A 5 36.27 54.90 2.78
CA LEU A 5 35.46 54.46 3.92
C LEU A 5 35.05 52.99 3.72
N LEU A 6 35.80 52.10 4.36
CA LEU A 6 35.47 50.68 4.47
C LEU A 6 34.50 50.50 5.64
N SER A 7 33.21 50.32 5.37
CA SER A 7 32.20 50.00 6.39
C SER A 7 32.20 48.50 6.68
N SER A 8 32.56 48.12 7.90
CA SER A 8 32.45 46.75 8.42
C SER A 8 30.99 46.27 8.51
N PRO A 9 30.70 44.98 8.30
CA PRO A 9 29.36 44.42 8.48
C PRO A 9 29.01 44.23 9.97
N PRO A 10 27.72 44.33 10.35
CA PRO A 10 27.28 44.19 11.74
C PRO A 10 27.34 42.73 12.20
N GLN A 11 27.89 42.52 13.39
CA GLN A 11 27.93 41.25 14.09
C GLN A 11 26.51 40.83 14.53
N LEU A 12 26.05 39.66 14.07
CA LEU A 12 24.81 39.06 14.54
C LEU A 12 25.04 38.40 15.89
N ASN A 13 24.54 39.01 16.96
CA ASN A 13 24.51 38.38 18.28
C ASN A 13 23.41 37.30 18.32
N VAL A 14 23.82 36.04 18.43
CA VAL A 14 22.92 34.90 18.68
C VAL A 14 22.69 34.78 20.18
N THR A 15 21.56 35.29 20.66
CA THR A 15 21.10 35.06 22.05
C THR A 15 20.31 33.75 22.09
N THR A 16 20.82 32.74 22.78
CA THR A 16 20.08 31.50 23.06
C THR A 16 19.07 31.76 24.17
N ARG A 17 17.77 31.68 23.86
CA ARG A 17 16.72 31.73 24.88
C ARG A 17 16.48 30.33 25.44
N SER A 18 16.86 30.10 26.69
CA SER A 18 16.47 28.91 27.45
C SER A 18 14.95 28.80 27.53
N MET A 19 14.39 27.63 27.22
CA MET A 19 12.97 27.34 27.41
C MET A 19 12.74 26.85 28.84
N THR A 20 12.01 27.62 29.64
CA THR A 20 11.44 27.14 30.90
C THR A 20 10.21 26.27 30.64
N LYS A 21 10.09 25.22 31.44
CA LYS A 21 9.08 24.16 31.34
C LYS A 21 7.69 24.72 31.67
N ALA A 22 6.80 24.80 30.67
CA ALA A 22 5.40 25.17 30.90
C ALA A 22 4.62 23.99 31.50
N THR A 23 3.86 24.28 32.54
CA THR A 23 3.04 23.39 33.35
C THR A 23 1.77 22.94 32.62
N ALA A 24 1.29 21.74 32.98
CA ALA A 24 0.18 21.04 32.35
C ALA A 24 -1.17 21.76 32.52
N SER A 25 -1.89 21.92 31.40
CA SER A 25 -3.32 22.28 31.39
C SER A 25 -4.14 21.00 31.33
N THR A 26 -4.79 20.68 32.44
CA THR A 26 -5.69 19.55 32.61
C THR A 26 -7.03 19.85 31.92
N TYR A 27 -7.32 19.14 30.83
CA TYR A 27 -8.70 18.94 30.37
C TYR A 27 -9.08 17.48 30.61
N PRO A 28 -10.16 17.18 31.35
CA PRO A 28 -10.67 15.83 31.45
C PRO A 28 -11.45 15.51 30.17
N THR A 29 -10.84 14.79 29.23
CA THR A 29 -11.62 14.14 28.16
C THR A 29 -12.17 12.82 28.71
N PRO A 30 -13.49 12.57 28.63
CA PRO A 30 -14.02 11.25 28.93
C PRO A 30 -13.47 10.25 27.90
N PRO A 31 -13.17 9.00 28.29
CA PRO A 31 -12.73 7.99 27.33
C PRO A 31 -13.94 7.58 26.49
N VAL A 32 -14.19 8.31 25.40
CA VAL A 32 -15.02 7.79 24.32
C VAL A 32 -14.19 6.66 23.72
N ALA A 33 -14.44 5.45 24.20
CA ALA A 33 -14.04 4.24 23.52
C ALA A 33 -14.73 4.28 22.16
N ILE A 34 -14.04 4.81 21.16
CA ILE A 34 -14.44 4.66 19.76
C ILE A 34 -14.54 3.15 19.58
N PRO A 35 -15.69 2.60 19.16
CA PRO A 35 -15.77 1.20 18.80
C PRO A 35 -14.84 1.04 17.59
N HIS A 36 -13.59 0.70 17.86
CA HIS A 36 -12.69 0.23 16.83
C HIS A 36 -13.40 -0.97 16.23
N PRO A 37 -13.63 -1.01 14.90
CA PRO A 37 -14.11 -2.21 14.29
C PRO A 37 -13.00 -3.26 14.45
N THR A 38 -13.14 -4.07 15.49
CA THR A 38 -12.44 -5.34 15.67
C THR A 38 -13.03 -6.36 14.69
N SER A 39 -13.34 -5.94 13.46
CA SER A 39 -13.63 -6.81 12.34
C SER A 39 -12.36 -6.89 11.53
N SER A 40 -11.79 -8.09 11.51
CA SER A 40 -10.62 -8.37 10.71
C SER A 40 -10.90 -8.39 9.20
N LEU A 41 -12.15 -8.20 8.79
CA LEU A 41 -12.59 -8.10 7.41
C LEU A 41 -13.03 -6.65 7.15
N PRO A 42 -12.74 -6.06 5.98
CA PRO A 42 -13.37 -4.79 5.63
C PRO A 42 -14.89 -4.97 5.79
N PRO A 43 -15.60 -3.94 6.26
CA PRO A 43 -17.00 -4.05 6.67
C PRO A 43 -17.94 -4.60 5.57
N ASP A 44 -17.52 -4.62 4.30
CA ASP A 44 -18.28 -5.12 3.16
C ASP A 44 -17.93 -6.57 2.72
N PHE A 45 -16.85 -7.16 3.24
CA PHE A 45 -16.39 -8.47 2.81
C PHE A 45 -16.99 -9.60 3.66
N SER A 46 -18.25 -9.95 3.41
CA SER A 46 -18.92 -11.09 4.06
C SER A 46 -18.55 -12.42 3.39
N ILE A 47 -18.31 -13.46 4.21
CA ILE A 47 -18.13 -14.85 3.79
C ILE A 47 -19.29 -15.32 2.89
N ASP A 48 -20.51 -14.86 3.15
CA ASP A 48 -21.70 -15.22 2.37
C ASP A 48 -21.60 -14.75 0.91
N ARG A 49 -20.83 -13.69 0.67
CA ARG A 49 -20.59 -13.18 -0.68
C ARG A 49 -19.61 -14.07 -1.44
N ILE A 50 -18.58 -14.58 -0.76
CA ILE A 50 -17.63 -15.55 -1.33
C ILE A 50 -18.38 -16.81 -1.80
N LYS A 51 -19.23 -17.36 -0.93
CA LYS A 51 -20.05 -18.55 -1.25
C LYS A 51 -20.95 -18.34 -2.47
N ARG A 52 -21.49 -17.13 -2.66
CA ARG A 52 -22.32 -16.80 -3.84
C ARG A 52 -21.48 -16.73 -5.13
N THR A 53 -20.30 -16.13 -5.06
CA THR A 53 -19.41 -15.94 -6.22
C THR A 53 -18.76 -17.23 -6.76
N GLU A 54 -18.85 -18.35 -6.04
CA GLU A 54 -18.33 -19.65 -6.47
C GLU A 54 -18.87 -20.09 -7.84
N HIS A 55 -20.12 -19.76 -8.17
CA HIS A 55 -20.75 -20.12 -9.44
C HIS A 55 -20.18 -19.38 -10.66
N SER A 56 -19.48 -18.26 -10.44
CA SER A 56 -18.98 -17.41 -11.52
C SER A 56 -17.56 -17.79 -11.95
N ASN A 57 -16.89 -18.71 -11.26
CA ASN A 57 -15.51 -19.10 -11.58
C ASN A 57 -15.36 -20.63 -11.66
N PRO A 58 -15.50 -21.23 -12.87
CA PRO A 58 -15.51 -22.68 -13.04
C PRO A 58 -14.22 -23.34 -12.55
N THR A 59 -13.06 -22.70 -12.75
CA THR A 59 -11.76 -23.23 -12.27
C THR A 59 -11.68 -23.35 -10.75
N LEU A 60 -12.32 -22.44 -10.01
CA LEU A 60 -12.32 -22.48 -8.55
C LEU A 60 -13.20 -23.63 -8.04
N TYR A 61 -14.36 -23.81 -8.66
CA TYR A 61 -15.26 -24.92 -8.35
C TYR A 61 -14.60 -26.27 -8.63
N GLU A 62 -13.95 -26.44 -9.78
CA GLU A 62 -13.18 -27.65 -10.12
C GLU A 62 -12.09 -27.93 -9.09
N THR A 63 -11.33 -26.91 -8.69
CA THR A 63 -10.29 -27.05 -7.66
C THR A 63 -10.88 -27.51 -6.32
N ILE A 64 -12.03 -26.96 -5.92
CA ILE A 64 -12.73 -27.40 -4.69
C ILE A 64 -13.14 -28.87 -4.80
N GLN A 65 -13.74 -29.27 -5.93
CA GLN A 65 -14.15 -30.67 -6.14
C GLN A 65 -12.96 -31.64 -6.11
N GLN A 66 -11.83 -31.26 -6.73
CA GLN A 66 -10.61 -32.06 -6.70
C GLN A 66 -10.06 -32.23 -5.28
N ILE A 67 -10.06 -31.17 -4.46
CA ILE A 67 -9.58 -31.24 -3.07
C ILE A 67 -10.52 -32.09 -2.21
N LEU A 68 -11.83 -32.04 -2.47
CA LEU A 68 -12.80 -32.88 -1.77
C LEU A 68 -12.67 -34.36 -2.15
N ALA A 69 -12.34 -34.65 -3.42
CA ALA A 69 -12.13 -36.01 -3.91
C ALA A 69 -10.78 -36.60 -3.47
N ASP A 70 -9.71 -35.80 -3.52
CA ASP A 70 -8.37 -36.18 -3.09
C ASP A 70 -7.69 -35.01 -2.33
N PRO A 71 -7.74 -35.02 -0.99
CA PRO A 71 -7.08 -34.02 -0.16
C PRO A 71 -5.56 -33.98 -0.33
N SER A 72 -4.93 -35.06 -0.81
CA SER A 72 -3.47 -35.13 -0.95
C SER A 72 -2.94 -34.37 -2.17
N SER A 73 -3.80 -34.12 -3.16
CA SER A 73 -3.51 -33.36 -4.37
C SER A 73 -3.02 -31.94 -4.07
N HIS A 74 -3.54 -31.32 -2.99
CA HIS A 74 -3.22 -29.95 -2.61
C HIS A 74 -2.90 -29.83 -1.11
N PRO A 75 -1.69 -30.24 -0.66
CA PRO A 75 -1.36 -30.31 0.76
C PRO A 75 -1.35 -28.96 1.49
N THR A 76 -1.40 -27.85 0.76
CA THR A 76 -1.45 -26.49 1.32
C THR A 76 -2.83 -25.85 1.28
N LEU A 77 -3.83 -26.55 0.75
CA LEU A 77 -5.21 -26.06 0.63
C LEU A 77 -6.16 -26.97 1.38
N ILE A 78 -7.17 -26.38 2.01
CA ILE A 78 -8.23 -27.10 2.70
C ILE A 78 -9.58 -26.45 2.38
N VAL A 79 -10.62 -27.26 2.28
CA VAL A 79 -11.99 -26.77 2.13
C VAL A 79 -12.71 -26.91 3.46
N LYS A 80 -13.38 -25.85 3.91
CA LYS A 80 -14.23 -25.87 5.11
C LYS A 80 -15.50 -25.06 4.85
N ASP A 81 -16.67 -25.64 5.12
CA ASP A 81 -17.97 -24.99 4.92
C ASP A 81 -18.15 -24.43 3.49
N LYS A 82 -17.67 -25.21 2.50
CA LYS A 82 -17.55 -24.88 1.06
C LYS A 82 -16.56 -23.77 0.70
N ILE A 83 -15.89 -23.17 1.69
CA ILE A 83 -14.90 -22.11 1.48
C ILE A 83 -13.50 -22.72 1.40
N LEU A 84 -12.72 -22.25 0.44
CA LEU A 84 -11.32 -22.64 0.28
C LEU A 84 -10.41 -21.80 1.20
N TYR A 85 -9.48 -22.46 1.88
CA TYR A 85 -8.46 -21.84 2.72
C TYR A 85 -7.08 -22.36 2.33
N LYS A 86 -6.08 -21.47 2.42
CA LYS A 86 -4.67 -21.85 2.37
C LYS A 86 -4.11 -22.02 3.77
N ILE A 87 -3.47 -23.16 4.03
CA ILE A 87 -2.76 -23.40 5.28
C ILE A 87 -1.28 -23.01 5.14
N LEU A 88 -0.79 -22.30 6.15
CA LEU A 88 0.60 -21.92 6.29
C LEU A 88 1.14 -22.48 7.60
N PRO A 89 2.21 -23.30 7.57
CA PRO A 89 2.83 -23.77 8.80
C PRO A 89 3.44 -22.58 9.54
N THR A 90 3.27 -22.57 10.86
CA THR A 90 3.84 -21.56 11.74
C THR A 90 5.01 -22.13 12.54
N ARG A 91 5.82 -21.25 13.13
CA ARG A 91 6.94 -21.64 14.00
C ARG A 91 6.53 -22.52 15.19
N ARG A 92 5.27 -22.45 15.63
CA ARG A 92 4.76 -23.23 16.77
C ARG A 92 4.23 -24.61 16.37
N ASN A 93 4.57 -25.08 15.17
CA ASN A 93 4.02 -26.31 14.60
C ASN A 93 2.47 -26.31 14.57
N THR A 94 1.88 -25.12 14.39
CA THR A 94 0.45 -24.95 14.15
C THR A 94 0.22 -24.41 12.75
N ASN A 95 -0.99 -24.57 12.23
CA ASN A 95 -1.36 -24.07 10.91
C ASN A 95 -2.16 -22.76 11.02
N HIS A 96 -1.72 -21.76 10.27
CA HIS A 96 -2.47 -20.53 10.08
C HIS A 96 -3.29 -20.61 8.79
N LYS A 97 -4.58 -20.26 8.85
CA LYS A 97 -5.50 -20.36 7.73
C LYS A 97 -5.68 -18.99 7.09
N LEU A 98 -5.47 -18.90 5.79
CA LEU A 98 -5.77 -17.73 4.97
C LEU A 98 -6.99 -18.01 4.12
N LEU A 99 -7.91 -17.06 4.07
CA LEU A 99 -9.10 -17.15 3.23
C LEU A 99 -8.70 -17.04 1.75
N TYR A 100 -9.10 -18.00 0.93
CA TYR A 100 -8.94 -17.89 -0.51
C TYR A 100 -9.92 -16.85 -1.05
N VAL A 101 -9.43 -15.92 -1.86
CA VAL A 101 -10.23 -14.87 -2.47
C VAL A 101 -10.39 -15.16 -3.96
N PRO A 102 -11.62 -15.36 -4.46
CA PRO A 102 -11.90 -15.45 -5.90
C PRO A 102 -11.43 -14.20 -6.65
N PRO A 103 -10.90 -14.32 -7.88
CA PRO A 103 -10.42 -13.18 -8.68
C PRO A 103 -11.40 -12.01 -8.78
N VAL A 104 -12.69 -12.30 -8.89
CA VAL A 104 -13.77 -11.30 -9.00
C VAL A 104 -13.93 -10.43 -7.74
N LEU A 105 -13.44 -10.90 -6.60
CA LEU A 105 -13.50 -10.21 -5.32
C LEU A 105 -12.17 -9.54 -4.93
N VAL A 106 -11.09 -9.78 -5.70
CA VAL A 106 -9.77 -9.23 -5.39
C VAL A 106 -9.77 -7.70 -5.46
N THR A 107 -10.42 -7.11 -6.46
CA THR A 107 -10.47 -5.65 -6.67
C THR A 107 -11.06 -4.94 -5.46
N GLU A 108 -12.16 -5.44 -4.94
CA GLU A 108 -12.83 -4.86 -3.77
C GLU A 108 -11.98 -4.91 -2.50
N ILE A 109 -11.26 -6.01 -2.27
CA ILE A 109 -10.30 -6.07 -1.17
C ILE A 109 -9.24 -4.99 -1.35
N LEU A 110 -8.72 -4.83 -2.57
CA LEU A 110 -7.70 -3.81 -2.82
C LEU A 110 -8.24 -2.39 -2.62
N GLU A 111 -9.46 -2.11 -3.07
CA GLU A 111 -10.15 -0.84 -2.85
C GLU A 111 -10.34 -0.55 -1.35
N ALA A 112 -10.80 -1.54 -0.58
CA ALA A 112 -11.02 -1.37 0.85
C ALA A 112 -9.71 -1.13 1.64
N TYR A 113 -8.60 -1.75 1.22
CA TYR A 113 -7.31 -1.65 1.91
C TYR A 113 -6.38 -0.55 1.37
N HIS A 114 -6.68 0.03 0.21
CA HIS A 114 -5.86 1.06 -0.43
C HIS A 114 -6.65 2.35 -0.73
N ASP A 115 -7.80 2.24 -1.41
CA ASP A 115 -8.54 3.39 -1.94
C ASP A 115 -9.49 4.04 -0.94
N HIS A 116 -9.91 3.29 0.08
CA HIS A 116 -10.78 3.80 1.12
C HIS A 116 -10.13 5.02 1.81
N PRO A 117 -10.88 6.12 2.07
CA PRO A 117 -10.34 7.35 2.66
C PRO A 117 -9.57 7.12 3.98
N THR A 118 -10.02 6.17 4.79
CA THR A 118 -9.36 5.82 6.07
C THR A 118 -8.23 4.80 5.92
N ALA A 119 -8.06 4.17 4.75
CA ALA A 119 -6.97 3.22 4.50
C ALA A 119 -5.63 3.93 4.26
N GLY A 120 -5.67 5.20 3.82
CA GLY A 120 -4.51 6.08 3.74
C GLY A 120 -3.57 5.78 2.56
N HIS A 121 -4.06 5.15 1.48
CA HIS A 121 -3.30 4.96 0.23
C HIS A 121 -1.90 4.34 0.44
N LEU A 122 -1.84 3.29 1.26
CA LEU A 122 -0.58 2.64 1.63
C LEU A 122 0.14 2.07 0.40
N GLY A 123 1.45 2.25 0.34
CA GLY A 123 2.29 1.62 -0.70
C GLY A 123 2.39 0.10 -0.55
N THR A 124 2.82 -0.59 -1.62
CA THR A 124 2.74 -2.06 -1.76
C THR A 124 3.17 -2.83 -0.51
N LYS A 125 4.35 -2.53 0.04
CA LYS A 125 4.91 -3.31 1.15
C LYS A 125 3.96 -3.34 2.36
N ARG A 126 3.35 -2.20 2.70
CA ARG A 126 2.45 -2.09 3.85
C ARG A 126 1.10 -2.75 3.56
N THR A 127 0.56 -2.56 2.36
CA THR A 127 -0.69 -3.19 1.92
C THR A 127 -0.56 -4.71 1.90
N TYR A 128 0.51 -5.24 1.32
CA TYR A 128 0.82 -6.66 1.33
C TYR A 128 0.97 -7.22 2.74
N GLN A 129 1.64 -6.51 3.65
CA GLN A 129 1.79 -6.95 5.04
C GLN A 129 0.46 -7.06 5.78
N LYS A 130 -0.51 -6.18 5.49
CA LYS A 130 -1.86 -6.25 6.06
C LYS A 130 -2.67 -7.42 5.50
N LEU A 131 -2.55 -7.68 4.20
CA LEU A 131 -3.36 -8.68 3.49
C LEU A 131 -2.84 -10.11 3.67
N LYS A 132 -1.52 -10.31 3.68
CA LYS A 132 -0.89 -11.65 3.69
C LYS A 132 -1.23 -12.51 4.91
N THR A 133 -1.74 -11.90 5.98
CA THR A 133 -2.13 -12.60 7.21
C THR A 133 -3.59 -13.02 7.22
N ARG A 134 -4.39 -12.61 6.24
CA ARG A 134 -5.84 -12.89 6.24
C ARG A 134 -6.30 -13.53 4.95
N TYR A 135 -5.74 -13.10 3.84
CA TYR A 135 -6.20 -13.49 2.51
C TYR A 135 -5.08 -14.11 1.68
N PHE A 136 -5.51 -14.96 0.75
CA PHE A 136 -4.66 -15.52 -0.26
C PHE A 136 -5.41 -15.56 -1.60
N TRP A 137 -4.70 -15.23 -2.67
CA TRP A 137 -5.11 -15.52 -4.03
C TRP A 137 -3.84 -15.68 -4.89
N PRO A 138 -3.90 -16.37 -6.04
CA PRO A 138 -2.75 -16.50 -6.92
C PRO A 138 -2.17 -15.14 -7.28
N LYS A 139 -0.83 -15.02 -7.24
CA LYS A 139 -0.10 -13.77 -7.57
C LYS A 139 -0.48 -12.55 -6.70
N THR A 140 -0.83 -12.77 -5.41
CA THR A 140 -1.25 -11.70 -4.46
C THR A 140 -0.40 -10.43 -4.54
N LYS A 141 0.93 -10.56 -4.47
CA LYS A 141 1.84 -9.41 -4.50
C LYS A 141 1.75 -8.65 -5.82
N SER A 142 1.71 -9.35 -6.96
CA SER A 142 1.60 -8.72 -8.27
C SER A 142 0.28 -7.98 -8.44
N SER A 143 -0.84 -8.55 -7.97
CA SER A 143 -2.13 -7.85 -8.00
C SER A 143 -2.08 -6.55 -7.18
N ILE A 144 -1.49 -6.58 -5.99
CA ILE A 144 -1.32 -5.40 -5.14
C ILE A 144 -0.42 -4.36 -5.80
N ASP A 145 0.73 -4.79 -6.35
CA ASP A 145 1.66 -3.91 -7.05
C ASP A 145 0.98 -3.20 -8.23
N ASN A 146 0.24 -3.94 -9.06
CA ASN A 146 -0.45 -3.40 -10.22
C ASN A 146 -1.54 -2.40 -9.82
N HIS A 147 -2.34 -2.71 -8.79
CA HIS A 147 -3.42 -1.83 -8.30
C HIS A 147 -2.89 -0.52 -7.75
N ILE A 148 -1.81 -0.56 -6.97
CA ILE A 148 -1.20 0.64 -6.40
C ILE A 148 -0.49 1.44 -7.49
N ALA A 149 0.14 0.78 -8.46
CA ALA A 149 0.77 1.45 -9.59
C ALA A 149 -0.24 2.18 -10.49
N SER A 150 -1.47 1.67 -10.62
CA SER A 150 -2.55 2.33 -11.38
C SER A 150 -3.31 3.39 -10.58
N CYS A 151 -3.04 3.55 -9.28
CA CYS A 151 -3.73 4.53 -8.44
C CYS A 151 -3.35 5.97 -8.79
N THR A 152 -4.30 6.72 -9.33
CA THR A 152 -4.11 8.12 -9.78
C THR A 152 -3.79 9.06 -8.62
N LYS A 153 -4.41 8.87 -7.45
CA LYS A 153 -4.14 9.65 -6.25
C LYS A 153 -2.68 9.44 -5.79
N CYS A 154 -2.23 8.20 -5.73
CA CYS A 154 -0.83 7.90 -5.42
C CYS A 154 0.11 8.47 -6.47
N ALA A 155 -0.18 8.30 -7.76
CA ALA A 155 0.66 8.85 -8.84
C ALA A 155 0.81 10.38 -8.74
N LYS A 156 -0.24 11.09 -8.32
CA LYS A 156 -0.25 12.55 -8.16
C LYS A 156 0.49 13.04 -6.92
N PHE A 157 0.33 12.37 -5.78
CA PHE A 157 0.84 12.86 -4.49
C PHE A 157 2.13 12.16 -4.01
N ASN A 158 2.49 11.01 -4.59
CA ASN A 158 3.70 10.31 -4.20
C ASN A 158 4.93 10.99 -4.79
N ILE A 159 5.80 11.49 -3.92
CA ILE A 159 7.06 12.13 -4.31
C ILE A 159 7.95 11.07 -4.95
N ARG A 160 8.26 11.23 -6.24
CA ARG A 160 9.25 10.40 -6.93
C ARG A 160 10.63 10.67 -6.31
N ARG A 161 11.11 9.74 -5.49
CA ARG A 161 12.49 9.74 -4.99
C ARG A 161 13.43 9.15 -6.05
N THR A 162 13.49 9.81 -7.21
CA THR A 162 14.46 9.47 -8.24
C THR A 162 15.77 10.18 -7.95
N LYS A 163 16.87 9.69 -8.52
CA LYS A 163 18.12 10.44 -8.55
C LYS A 163 17.85 11.81 -9.19
N THR A 164 18.60 12.81 -8.77
CA THR A 164 18.61 14.11 -9.45
C THR A 164 18.82 13.87 -10.95
N PRO A 165 18.04 14.54 -11.81
CA PRO A 165 18.27 14.49 -13.25
C PRO A 165 19.74 14.76 -13.56
N GLY A 166 20.23 14.18 -14.66
CA GLY A 166 21.59 14.46 -15.13
C GLY A 166 21.83 15.96 -15.33
N LYS A 167 23.09 16.35 -15.45
CA LYS A 167 23.42 17.74 -15.79
C LYS A 167 22.76 18.10 -17.11
N LEU A 168 22.26 19.33 -17.22
CA LEU A 168 21.77 19.86 -18.48
C LEU A 168 22.91 19.80 -19.50
N LEU A 169 22.64 19.18 -20.65
CA LEU A 169 23.57 19.16 -21.77
C LEU A 169 23.25 20.34 -22.69
N LEU A 170 24.30 20.98 -23.19
CA LEU A 170 24.17 21.99 -24.23
C LEU A 170 23.73 21.30 -25.51
N ILE A 171 22.69 21.82 -26.16
CA ILE A 171 22.31 21.41 -27.51
C ILE A 171 23.35 22.02 -28.45
N GLU A 172 24.05 21.18 -29.23
CA GLU A 172 24.98 21.70 -30.23
C GLU A 172 24.22 22.56 -31.24
N PRO A 173 24.67 23.80 -31.52
CA PRO A 173 24.04 24.63 -32.52
C PRO A 173 24.10 23.92 -33.88
N PRO A 174 23.03 24.02 -34.70
CA PRO A 174 23.01 23.40 -36.01
C PRO A 174 24.18 23.89 -36.86
N LYS A 175 24.93 22.95 -37.43
CA LYS A 175 26.17 23.21 -38.17
C LYS A 175 25.98 24.00 -39.47
N ALA A 176 24.74 24.07 -39.98
CA ALA A 176 24.40 24.82 -41.17
C ALA A 176 22.99 25.39 -41.07
N LEU A 177 22.80 26.55 -41.70
CA LEU A 177 21.48 27.11 -41.97
C LEU A 177 20.74 26.19 -42.93
N TRP A 178 19.41 26.17 -42.83
CA TRP A 178 18.54 25.41 -43.74
C TRP A 178 18.93 25.71 -45.20
N ARG A 179 19.20 24.66 -45.99
CA ARG A 179 19.34 24.77 -47.44
C ARG A 179 18.03 24.34 -48.07
N TYR A 180 17.41 25.22 -48.85
CA TYR A 180 16.33 24.79 -49.75
C TYR A 180 16.93 23.87 -50.81
N ALA A 181 16.31 22.71 -51.02
CA ALA A 181 16.57 21.89 -52.17
C ALA A 181 16.07 22.65 -53.41
N VAL A 182 17.00 22.97 -54.31
CA VAL A 182 16.71 23.53 -55.64
C VAL A 182 16.50 22.37 -56.62
#